data_AF-A0A3A5YXT3-F1
#
_entry.id   AF-A0A3A5YXT3-F1
#
_cell.length_a   1.000
_cell.length_b   1.000
_cell.length_c   1.000
_cell.angle_alpha   90.00
_cell.angle_beta   90.00
_cell.angle_gamma   90.00
#
_symmetry.space_group_name_H-M   'P 1'
#
loop_
_entity.id
_entity.type
_entity.pdbx_description
1 polymer ?
#
loop_
_entity_poly.entity_id
_entity_poly.type
_entity_poly.pdbx_seq_one_letter_code
_entity_poly.pdbx_strand_id
1 'polypeptide(L)'
;MFPEKKHSLFYKNKRTMRRTILAMLTIAFGFLYSCTNTNSTESTHSFAGTFITENGVRFELRADSTTLITFSDSVKYEGTWKSCKAEDHLEYANIEFGGYQEYYYLKDEKLYRSEREMRHDALGTKVKYQE
;
A
#
# COMPACT_ATOMS: atom_id res chain seq x y z
N MET A 1 54.50 -0.02 11.91
CA MET A 1 53.46 1.00 11.65
C MET A 1 53.01 0.85 10.19
N PHE A 2 51.97 0.04 9.96
CA PHE A 2 51.40 -0.28 8.64
C PHE A 2 49.86 -0.14 8.73
N PRO A 3 49.16 0.15 7.62
CA PRO A 3 48.08 1.13 7.64
C PRO A 3 46.70 0.53 7.95
N GLU A 4 46.11 1.00 9.04
CA GLU A 4 44.77 0.65 9.55
C GLU A 4 43.61 1.13 8.64
N LYS A 5 43.90 2.06 7.71
CA LYS A 5 42.85 2.71 6.89
C LYS A 5 42.23 1.82 5.82
N LYS A 6 42.95 0.81 5.29
CA LYS A 6 42.42 -0.05 4.21
C LYS A 6 41.37 -1.07 4.70
N HIS A 7 41.48 -1.49 5.97
CA HIS A 7 40.58 -2.49 6.55
C HIS A 7 39.18 -1.92 6.83
N SER A 8 39.11 -0.64 7.24
CA SER A 8 37.84 0.04 7.56
C SER A 8 36.96 0.32 6.33
N LEU A 9 37.56 0.73 5.21
CA LEU A 9 36.86 0.99 3.94
C LEU A 9 36.28 -0.29 3.33
N PHE A 10 37.03 -1.40 3.40
CA PHE A 10 36.59 -2.70 2.91
C PHE A 10 35.37 -3.23 3.70
N TYR A 11 35.39 -3.02 5.02
CA TYR A 11 34.31 -3.45 5.91
C TYR A 11 33.06 -2.58 5.79
N LYS A 12 33.22 -1.25 5.59
CA LYS A 12 32.11 -0.33 5.33
C LYS A 12 31.41 -0.63 4.00
N ASN A 13 32.16 -0.94 2.94
CA ASN A 13 31.61 -1.25 1.62
C ASN A 13 30.82 -2.59 1.60
N LYS A 14 31.33 -3.63 2.27
CA LYS A 14 30.59 -4.91 2.44
C LYS A 14 29.29 -4.75 3.23
N ARG A 15 29.25 -3.86 4.23
CA ARG A 15 28.05 -3.60 5.04
C ARG A 15 26.98 -2.81 4.26
N THR A 16 27.38 -1.83 3.45
CA THR A 16 26.45 -1.07 2.59
C THR A 16 25.88 -1.95 1.49
N MET A 17 26.72 -2.74 0.80
CA MET A 17 26.30 -3.65 -0.27
C MET A 17 25.33 -4.75 0.21
N ARG A 18 25.53 -5.30 1.43
CA ARG A 18 24.59 -6.27 2.02
C ARG A 18 23.22 -5.67 2.33
N ARG A 19 23.16 -4.39 2.70
CA ARG A 19 21.89 -3.67 2.94
C ARG A 19 21.14 -3.38 1.65
N THR A 20 21.85 -3.05 0.57
CA THR A 20 21.21 -2.86 -0.75
C THR A 20 20.73 -4.17 -1.36
N ILE A 21 21.46 -5.27 -1.20
CA ILE A 21 21.04 -6.59 -1.72
C ILE A 21 19.80 -7.11 -0.97
N LEU A 22 19.72 -6.92 0.35
CA LEU A 22 18.54 -7.30 1.14
C LEU A 22 17.29 -6.46 0.79
N ALA A 23 17.46 -5.17 0.48
CA ALA A 23 16.34 -4.31 0.05
C ALA A 23 15.82 -4.64 -1.36
N MET A 24 16.69 -5.12 -2.26
CA MET A 24 16.28 -5.54 -3.61
C MET A 24 15.61 -6.92 -3.64
N LEU A 25 15.95 -7.81 -2.70
CA LEU A 25 15.39 -9.17 -2.66
C LEU A 25 13.95 -9.22 -2.11
N THR A 26 13.54 -8.24 -1.29
CA THR A 26 12.16 -8.14 -0.77
C THR A 26 11.18 -7.61 -1.83
N ILE A 27 11.65 -6.87 -2.82
CA ILE A 27 10.84 -6.37 -3.94
C ILE A 27 10.52 -7.51 -4.94
N ALA A 28 11.36 -8.54 -5.01
CA ALA A 28 11.21 -9.64 -5.99
C ALA A 28 10.22 -10.75 -5.57
N PHE A 29 9.89 -10.89 -4.28
CA PHE A 29 9.00 -11.97 -3.80
C PHE A 29 7.52 -11.57 -3.65
N GLY A 30 7.17 -10.29 -3.84
CA GLY A 30 5.78 -9.82 -3.86
C GLY A 30 5.04 -10.06 -5.19
N PHE A 31 5.67 -10.75 -6.15
CA PHE A 31 5.18 -10.86 -7.53
C PHE A 31 4.46 -12.18 -7.87
N LEU A 32 3.90 -12.91 -6.89
CA LEU A 32 3.23 -14.20 -7.16
C LEU A 32 1.85 -14.39 -6.52
N TYR A 33 1.10 -13.30 -6.32
CA TYR A 33 -0.37 -13.34 -6.31
C TYR A 33 -0.91 -12.20 -7.16
N SER A 34 -0.48 -12.17 -8.43
CA SER A 34 -1.15 -11.38 -9.46
C SER A 34 -2.44 -12.08 -9.83
N CYS A 35 -3.59 -11.54 -9.41
CA CYS A 35 -4.85 -11.81 -10.07
C CYS A 35 -4.72 -11.34 -11.52
N THR A 36 -4.50 -12.28 -12.43
CA THR A 36 -4.56 -12.04 -13.87
C THR A 36 -6.01 -11.77 -14.26
N ASN A 37 -6.35 -10.52 -14.52
CA ASN A 37 -7.43 -10.21 -15.46
C ASN A 37 -7.15 -8.86 -16.13
N THR A 38 -6.51 -8.91 -17.30
CA THR A 38 -6.37 -7.76 -18.19
C THR A 38 -7.70 -7.51 -18.87
N ASN A 39 -8.51 -6.64 -18.30
CA ASN A 39 -9.54 -5.89 -19.01
C ASN A 39 -9.70 -4.56 -18.29
N SER A 40 -8.91 -3.57 -18.73
CA SER A 40 -9.02 -2.19 -18.29
C SER A 40 -10.30 -1.58 -18.85
N THR A 41 -11.45 -1.91 -18.25
CA THR A 41 -12.63 -1.04 -18.36
C THR A 41 -12.39 0.08 -17.35
N GLU A 42 -12.19 1.31 -17.84
CA GLU A 42 -12.13 2.52 -17.02
C GLU A 42 -13.28 2.51 -16.01
N SER A 43 -12.97 2.29 -14.74
CA SER A 43 -13.88 2.54 -13.64
C SER A 43 -14.16 4.04 -13.63
N THR A 44 -15.43 4.43 -13.78
CA THR A 44 -15.86 5.84 -13.90
C THR A 44 -15.57 6.65 -12.62
N HIS A 45 -15.14 6.01 -11.55
CA HIS A 45 -14.65 6.64 -10.32
C HIS A 45 -13.21 6.20 -10.07
N SER A 46 -12.26 7.12 -10.22
CA SER A 46 -10.90 6.88 -9.76
C SER A 46 -10.89 6.84 -8.24
N PHE A 47 -10.33 5.77 -7.64
CA PHE A 47 -10.10 5.71 -6.19
C PHE A 47 -8.96 6.64 -5.75
N ALA A 48 -8.18 7.19 -6.69
CA ALA A 48 -7.14 8.16 -6.37
C ALA A 48 -7.75 9.43 -5.76
N GLY A 49 -7.10 9.95 -4.73
CA GLY A 49 -7.57 11.11 -3.98
C GLY A 49 -7.15 11.05 -2.51
N THR A 50 -7.55 12.07 -1.75
CA THR A 50 -7.40 12.05 -0.30
C THR A 50 -8.76 11.81 0.33
N PHE A 51 -8.84 10.91 1.31
CA PHE A 51 -10.02 10.76 2.15
C PHE A 51 -9.65 10.63 3.62
N ILE A 52 -10.62 10.91 4.49
CA ILE A 52 -10.47 10.85 5.94
C ILE A 52 -11.58 9.97 6.52
N THR A 53 -11.20 9.03 7.37
CA THR A 53 -12.14 8.19 8.13
C THR A 53 -12.79 8.98 9.27
N GLU A 54 -13.90 8.49 9.82
CA GLU A 54 -14.58 9.13 10.97
C GLU A 54 -13.67 9.30 12.20
N ASN A 55 -12.67 8.43 12.39
CA ASN A 55 -11.69 8.53 13.47
C ASN A 55 -10.45 9.39 13.13
N GLY A 56 -10.48 10.13 12.01
CA GLY A 56 -9.44 11.11 11.66
C GLY A 56 -8.18 10.54 11.01
N VAL A 57 -8.19 9.28 10.58
CA VAL A 57 -7.08 8.72 9.80
C VAL A 57 -7.22 9.20 8.36
N ARG A 58 -6.17 9.85 7.85
CA ARG A 58 -6.11 10.35 6.48
C ARG A 58 -5.42 9.33 5.59
N PHE A 59 -6.02 9.04 4.45
CA PHE A 59 -5.45 8.25 3.38
C PHE A 59 -5.28 9.14 2.14
N GLU A 60 -4.12 9.07 1.52
CA GLU A 60 -3.85 9.64 0.20
C GLU A 60 -3.56 8.47 -0.75
N LEU A 61 -4.43 8.25 -1.73
CA LEU A 61 -4.24 7.28 -2.81
C LEU A 61 -3.76 8.05 -4.05
N ARG A 62 -2.50 7.88 -4.44
CA ARG A 62 -1.89 8.62 -5.55
C ARG A 62 -2.09 7.88 -6.87
N ALA A 63 -2.12 8.62 -7.97
CA ALA A 63 -2.29 8.04 -9.31
C ALA A 63 -1.17 7.07 -9.72
N ASP A 64 0.00 7.14 -9.08
CA ASP A 64 1.13 6.24 -9.29
C ASP A 64 1.05 4.92 -8.48
N SER A 65 -0.12 4.61 -7.92
CA SER A 65 -0.37 3.42 -7.07
C SER A 65 0.37 3.42 -5.73
N THR A 66 0.94 4.55 -5.31
CA THR A 66 1.45 4.72 -3.94
C THR A 66 0.38 5.30 -3.01
N THR A 67 0.49 5.01 -1.71
CA THR A 67 -0.36 5.59 -0.69
C THR A 67 0.44 6.19 0.47
N LEU A 68 -0.10 7.24 1.08
CA LEU A 68 0.34 7.76 2.36
C LEU A 68 -0.83 7.75 3.35
N ILE A 69 -0.65 7.03 4.45
CA ILE A 69 -1.59 6.97 5.57
C ILE A 69 -1.03 7.85 6.69
N THR A 70 -1.83 8.80 7.18
CA THR A 70 -1.49 9.65 8.33
C THR A 70 -2.50 9.39 9.44
N PHE A 71 -2.02 8.84 10.55
CA PHE A 71 -2.83 8.57 11.74
C PHE A 71 -3.08 9.85 12.55
N SER A 72 -4.04 9.79 13.48
CA SER A 72 -4.45 10.93 14.30
C SER A 72 -3.33 11.48 15.19
N ASP A 73 -2.36 10.64 15.56
CA ASP A 73 -1.13 11.01 16.27
C ASP A 73 -0.02 11.54 15.33
N SER A 74 -0.34 11.79 14.06
CA SER A 74 0.57 12.22 12.99
C SER A 74 1.62 11.19 12.56
N VAL A 75 1.53 9.93 13.02
CA VAL A 75 2.36 8.85 12.47
C VAL A 75 2.01 8.63 11.00
N LYS A 76 3.04 8.44 10.17
CA LYS A 76 2.90 8.27 8.73
C LYS A 76 3.34 6.88 8.29
N TYR A 77 2.62 6.30 7.34
CA TYR A 77 2.96 5.05 6.68
C TYR A 77 2.86 5.23 5.16
N GLU A 78 3.91 4.81 4.45
CA GLU A 78 3.91 4.75 2.99
C GLU A 78 3.71 3.31 2.55
N GLY A 79 2.89 3.12 1.53
CA GLY A 79 2.60 1.81 0.97
C GLY A 79 2.13 1.90 -0.48
N THR A 80 1.50 0.82 -0.94
CA THR A 80 0.89 0.76 -2.27
C THR A 80 -0.62 0.58 -2.19
N TRP A 81 -1.32 0.88 -3.28
CA TRP A 81 -2.72 0.52 -3.46
C TRP A 81 -2.96 0.05 -4.90
N LYS A 82 -4.03 -0.72 -5.10
CA LYS A 82 -4.45 -1.21 -6.42
C LYS A 82 -5.97 -1.12 -6.56
N SER A 83 -6.45 -0.72 -7.73
CA SER A 83 -7.86 -0.93 -8.09
C SER A 83 -8.09 -2.41 -8.37
N CYS A 84 -9.26 -2.91 -7.98
CA CYS A 84 -9.65 -4.29 -8.08
C CYS A 84 -11.09 -4.39 -8.60
N LYS A 85 -11.33 -5.42 -9.41
CA LYS A 85 -12.64 -5.76 -9.94
C LYS A 85 -12.86 -7.24 -9.76
N ALA A 86 -13.86 -7.63 -8.97
CA ALA A 86 -14.24 -9.02 -8.81
C ALA A 86 -15.20 -9.48 -9.92
N GLU A 87 -15.40 -10.80 -10.00
CA GLU A 87 -16.21 -11.46 -11.04
C GLU A 87 -17.67 -10.99 -11.04
N ASP A 88 -18.19 -10.55 -9.90
CA ASP A 88 -19.54 -10.00 -9.71
C ASP A 88 -19.64 -8.50 -10.10
N HIS A 89 -18.68 -7.99 -10.87
CA HIS A 89 -18.54 -6.57 -11.23
C HIS A 89 -18.33 -5.63 -10.03
N LEU A 90 -17.99 -6.18 -8.87
CA LEU A 90 -17.69 -5.40 -7.68
C LEU A 90 -16.35 -4.67 -7.86
N GLU A 91 -16.37 -3.34 -7.85
CA GLU A 91 -15.18 -2.49 -7.94
C GLU A 91 -14.79 -1.97 -6.55
N TYR A 92 -13.50 -2.06 -6.22
CA TYR A 92 -12.95 -1.63 -4.94
C TYR A 92 -11.45 -1.34 -5.08
N ALA A 93 -10.83 -0.77 -4.05
CA ALA A 93 -9.38 -0.66 -3.96
C ALA A 93 -8.83 -1.44 -2.76
N ASN A 94 -7.72 -2.14 -2.96
CA ASN A 94 -6.92 -2.67 -1.86
C ASN A 94 -5.81 -1.68 -1.50
N ILE A 95 -5.62 -1.47 -0.20
CA ILE A 95 -4.60 -0.56 0.33
C ILE A 95 -3.70 -1.35 1.28
N GLU A 96 -2.40 -1.23 1.07
CA GLU A 96 -1.39 -1.90 1.86
C GLU A 96 -1.18 -1.20 3.22
N PHE A 97 -0.99 -2.00 4.27
CA PHE A 97 -0.50 -1.51 5.55
C PHE A 97 0.33 -2.55 6.29
N GLY A 98 1.47 -2.16 6.85
CA GLY A 98 2.37 -3.04 7.59
C GLY A 98 2.92 -4.21 6.78
N GLY A 99 3.07 -4.05 5.46
CA GLY A 99 3.50 -5.11 4.54
C GLY A 99 2.39 -6.09 4.08
N TYR A 100 1.13 -5.87 4.49
CA TYR A 100 -0.02 -6.65 4.02
C TYR A 100 -0.73 -5.90 2.90
N GLN A 101 -0.69 -6.43 1.69
CA GLN A 101 -1.19 -5.76 0.48
C GLN A 101 -2.72 -5.55 0.45
N GLU A 102 -3.46 -6.42 1.13
CA GLU A 102 -4.93 -6.43 1.16
C GLU A 102 -5.43 -6.16 2.58
N TYR A 103 -4.83 -5.15 3.22
CA TYR A 103 -5.13 -4.83 4.60
C TYR A 103 -6.41 -3.98 4.76
N TYR A 104 -6.61 -3.03 3.84
CA TYR A 104 -7.89 -2.32 3.73
C TYR A 104 -8.55 -2.55 2.39
N TYR A 105 -9.88 -2.49 2.39
CA TYR A 105 -10.73 -2.55 1.22
C TYR A 105 -11.55 -1.26 1.19
N LEU A 106 -11.45 -0.49 0.11
CA LEU A 106 -12.20 0.75 -0.08
C LEU A 106 -13.26 0.55 -1.17
N LYS A 107 -14.53 0.72 -0.81
CA LYS A 107 -15.69 0.59 -1.70
C LYS A 107 -16.80 1.54 -1.25
N ASP A 108 -17.41 2.26 -2.19
CA ASP A 108 -18.56 3.14 -1.95
C ASP A 108 -18.40 4.04 -0.70
N GLU A 109 -17.28 4.77 -0.63
CA GLU A 109 -16.97 5.68 0.48
C GLU A 109 -16.93 5.01 1.87
N LYS A 110 -16.68 3.70 1.91
CA LYS A 110 -16.46 2.94 3.13
C LYS A 110 -15.15 2.17 3.07
N LEU A 111 -14.45 2.16 4.20
CA LEU A 111 -13.22 1.41 4.43
C LEU A 111 -13.51 0.18 5.30
N TYR A 112 -13.14 -0.99 4.83
CA TYR A 112 -13.33 -2.28 5.51
C TYR A 112 -11.97 -2.92 5.85
N ARG A 113 -11.96 -3.86 6.81
CA ARG A 113 -10.76 -4.59 7.24
C ARG A 113 -10.62 -5.98 6.61
N SER A 114 -11.64 -6.43 5.88
CA SER A 114 -11.61 -7.69 5.14
C SER A 114 -12.53 -7.67 3.92
N GLU A 115 -12.26 -8.55 2.96
CA GLU A 115 -13.14 -8.76 1.81
C GLU A 115 -14.56 -9.19 2.23
N ARG A 116 -14.67 -10.03 3.26
CA ARG A 116 -15.95 -10.52 3.79
C ARG A 116 -16.82 -9.35 4.28
N GLU A 117 -16.24 -8.45 5.07
CA GLU A 117 -16.93 -7.25 5.55
C GLU A 117 -17.40 -6.38 4.38
N MET A 118 -16.52 -6.14 3.41
CA MET A 118 -16.85 -5.36 2.21
C MET A 118 -17.99 -5.98 1.39
N ARG A 119 -17.94 -7.30 1.13
CA ARG A 119 -18.94 -8.02 0.33
C ARG A 119 -20.32 -8.06 0.98
N HIS A 120 -20.37 -8.05 2.31
CA HIS A 120 -21.62 -8.02 3.06
C HIS A 120 -22.02 -6.62 3.54
N ASP A 121 -21.31 -5.57 3.13
CA ASP A 121 -21.47 -4.18 3.61
C ASP A 121 -21.58 -4.10 5.16
N ALA A 122 -20.74 -4.86 5.84
CA ALA A 122 -20.74 -4.97 7.29
C ALA A 122 -19.54 -4.23 7.88
N LEU A 123 -19.76 -3.45 8.96
CA LEU A 123 -18.70 -2.81 9.76
C LEU A 123 -17.79 -1.82 8.99
N GLY A 124 -18.19 -1.41 7.77
CA GLY A 124 -17.47 -0.42 7.00
C GLY A 124 -17.41 0.93 7.71
N THR A 125 -16.22 1.49 7.85
CA THR A 125 -16.02 2.85 8.38
C THR A 125 -16.26 3.83 7.25
N LYS A 126 -17.19 4.77 7.42
CA LYS A 126 -17.40 5.82 6.42
C LYS A 126 -16.15 6.68 6.26
N VAL A 127 -15.88 7.06 5.03
CA VAL A 127 -14.83 8.01 4.68
C VAL A 127 -15.42 9.22 3.99
N LYS A 128 -14.72 10.34 4.08
CA LYS A 128 -15.04 11.56 3.34
C LYS A 128 -13.85 11.92 2.47
N TYR A 129 -14.06 11.90 1.15
CA TYR A 129 -13.09 12.46 0.22
C TYR A 129 -12.94 13.96 0.46
N GLN A 130 -11.70 14.43 0.31
CA GLN A 130 -11.37 15.85 0.32
C GLN A 130 -11.46 16.35 -1.13
N GLU A 131 -12.18 17.44 -1.32
CA GLU A 131 -12.25 18.18 -2.60
C GLU A 131 -10.91 18.85 -2.95
#